data_AF-A0A2R2MSV5-F1
#
_entry.id   AF-A0A2R2MSV5-F1
#
_cell.length_a   1.000
_cell.length_b   1.000
_cell.length_c   1.000
_cell.angle_alpha   90.00
_cell.angle_beta   90.00
_cell.angle_gamma   90.00
#
_symmetry.space_group_name_H-M   'P 1'
#
loop_
_entity.id
_entity.type
_entity.pdbx_description
1 polymer ?
#
loop_
_entity_poly.entity_id
_entity_poly.type
_entity_poly.pdbx_seq_one_letter_code
_entity_poly.pdbx_strand_id
1 'polypeptide(L)'
;MEVKYLLLCIWGLQTISTSLAYIEGLYCGLENCYDVLDVDRDATKGDISKAYRRLARKWHPDMHKSSKAKEKATLQFQKIANAYEILTDEEQRKDYDHMLDNPGT
;
A
#
# COMPACT_ATOMS: atom_id res chain seq x y z
N MET A 1 3.90 -18.29 -43.37
CA MET A 1 2.83 -17.47 -42.73
C MET A 1 2.73 -17.74 -41.23
N GLU A 2 3.83 -18.11 -40.57
CA GLU A 2 3.81 -18.65 -39.19
C GLU A 2 4.30 -17.63 -38.12
N VAL A 3 5.03 -16.59 -38.52
CA VAL A 3 5.71 -15.69 -37.55
C VAL A 3 4.83 -14.50 -37.11
N LYS A 4 3.71 -14.24 -37.80
CA LYS A 4 2.81 -13.12 -37.49
C LYS A 4 2.02 -13.34 -36.18
N TYR A 5 1.71 -14.59 -35.85
CA TYR A 5 0.97 -14.93 -34.62
C TYR A 5 1.86 -14.94 -33.37
N LEU A 6 3.17 -15.20 -33.52
CA LEU A 6 4.12 -15.20 -32.40
C LEU A 6 4.32 -13.79 -31.80
N LEU A 7 4.35 -12.76 -32.65
CA LEU A 7 4.48 -11.36 -32.22
C LEU A 7 3.18 -10.81 -31.59
N LEU A 8 2.01 -11.28 -32.03
CA LEU A 8 0.72 -10.96 -31.41
C LEU A 8 0.60 -11.53 -29.98
N CYS A 9 1.20 -12.69 -29.71
CA CYS A 9 1.20 -13.29 -28.37
C CYS A 9 2.03 -12.49 -27.35
N ILE A 10 3.09 -11.81 -27.78
CA ILE A 10 3.96 -11.00 -26.90
C ILE A 10 3.29 -9.66 -26.54
N TRP A 11 2.56 -9.05 -27.48
CA TRP A 11 1.80 -7.81 -27.22
C TRP A 11 0.56 -8.05 -26.36
N GLY A 12 -0.06 -9.24 -26.42
CA GLY A 12 -1.17 -9.62 -25.56
C GLY A 12 -0.79 -9.88 -24.10
N LEU A 13 0.49 -10.17 -23.81
CA LEU A 13 0.97 -10.48 -22.46
C LEU A 13 1.36 -9.24 -21.64
N GLN A 14 1.62 -8.10 -22.29
CA GLN A 14 2.00 -6.84 -21.63
C GLN A 14 0.85 -6.27 -20.75
N THR A 15 -0.39 -6.68 -20.99
CA THR A 15 -1.59 -6.15 -20.31
C THR A 15 -1.82 -6.75 -18.92
N ILE A 16 -1.25 -7.90 -18.58
CA ILE A 16 -1.36 -8.49 -17.23
C ILE A 16 -0.54 -7.66 -16.23
N SER A 17 0.57 -7.08 -16.68
CA SER A 17 1.43 -6.25 -15.81
C SER A 17 0.74 -4.96 -15.36
N THR A 18 -0.22 -4.45 -16.12
CA THR A 18 -0.84 -3.15 -15.83
C THR A 18 -1.95 -3.24 -14.78
N SER A 19 -2.67 -4.36 -14.71
CA SER A 19 -3.75 -4.51 -13.71
C SER A 19 -3.21 -4.69 -12.29
N LEU A 20 -2.10 -5.42 -12.11
CA LEU A 20 -1.50 -5.61 -10.79
C LEU A 20 -0.88 -4.31 -10.24
N ALA A 21 -0.21 -3.54 -11.11
CA ALA A 21 0.37 -2.25 -10.75
C ALA A 21 -0.68 -1.21 -10.33
N TYR A 22 -1.91 -1.32 -10.86
CA TYR A 22 -3.03 -0.47 -10.44
C TYR A 22 -3.44 -0.75 -8.99
N ILE A 23 -3.45 -2.02 -8.57
CA ILE A 23 -3.82 -2.42 -7.21
C ILE A 23 -2.77 -1.95 -6.20
N GLU A 24 -1.48 -2.04 -6.52
CA GLU A 24 -0.41 -1.56 -5.63
C GLU A 24 -0.47 -0.05 -5.33
N GLY A 25 -1.06 0.75 -6.23
CA GLY A 25 -1.20 2.20 -6.07
C GLY A 25 -2.47 2.66 -5.37
N LEU A 26 -3.41 1.76 -5.06
CA LEU A 26 -4.69 2.09 -4.45
C LEU A 26 -4.63 1.89 -2.92
N TYR A 27 -4.87 2.95 -2.15
CA TYR A 27 -4.78 2.94 -0.68
C TYR A 27 -3.50 2.23 -0.20
N CYS A 28 -3.61 1.18 0.61
CA CYS A 28 -2.48 0.40 1.11
C CYS A 28 -2.17 -0.88 0.30
N GLY A 29 -2.66 -0.93 -0.95
CA GLY A 29 -2.47 -2.06 -1.85
C GLY A 29 -3.21 -3.31 -1.36
N LEU A 30 -2.47 -4.41 -1.23
CA LEU A 30 -3.01 -5.70 -0.77
C LEU A 30 -3.17 -5.79 0.76
N GLU A 31 -2.62 -4.84 1.51
CA GLU A 31 -2.70 -4.81 2.96
C GLU A 31 -3.79 -3.84 3.44
N ASN A 32 -4.40 -4.14 4.58
CA ASN A 32 -5.34 -3.21 5.20
C ASN A 32 -4.56 -2.05 5.86
N CYS A 33 -4.98 -0.80 5.64
CA CYS A 33 -4.31 0.37 6.21
C CYS A 33 -4.33 0.39 7.75
N TYR A 34 -5.39 -0.14 8.37
CA TYR A 34 -5.49 -0.28 9.82
C TYR A 34 -4.45 -1.30 10.34
N ASP A 35 -4.29 -2.43 9.65
CA ASP A 35 -3.29 -3.46 9.98
C ASP A 35 -1.86 -2.94 9.79
N VAL A 36 -1.61 -2.16 8.73
CA VAL A 36 -0.30 -1.52 8.48
C VAL A 36 0.11 -0.60 9.63
N LEU A 37 -0.86 0.11 10.20
CA LEU A 37 -0.63 0.97 11.37
C LEU A 37 -0.77 0.27 12.72
N ASP A 38 -1.18 -1.01 12.75
CA ASP A 38 -1.37 -1.77 13.98
C ASP A 38 -2.34 -1.04 14.92
N VAL A 39 -3.53 -0.72 14.40
CA VAL A 39 -4.64 -0.07 15.10
C VAL A 39 -5.98 -0.68 14.69
N ASP A 40 -6.98 -0.57 15.57
CA ASP A 40 -8.35 -1.00 15.27
C ASP A 40 -9.07 0.00 14.35
N ARG A 41 -10.15 -0.45 13.70
CA ARG A 41 -10.95 0.39 12.77
C ARG A 41 -11.64 1.56 13.46
N ASP A 42 -11.92 1.46 14.75
CA ASP A 42 -12.51 2.53 15.57
C ASP A 42 -11.47 3.51 16.12
N ALA A 43 -10.18 3.33 15.79
CA ALA A 43 -9.10 4.17 16.26
C ALA A 43 -9.34 5.66 15.95
N THR A 44 -9.09 6.49 16.96
CA THR A 44 -9.19 7.94 16.79
C THR A 44 -8.02 8.47 15.96
N LYS A 45 -8.15 9.70 15.43
CA LYS A 45 -7.02 10.39 14.77
C LYS A 45 -5.78 10.49 15.68
N GLY A 46 -5.99 10.60 16.99
CA GLY A 46 -4.92 10.61 17.98
C GLY A 46 -4.18 9.28 18.07
N ASP A 47 -4.92 8.17 18.09
CA ASP A 47 -4.35 6.82 18.12
C ASP A 47 -3.57 6.50 16.84
N ILE A 48 -4.14 6.85 15.68
CA ILE A 48 -3.51 6.74 14.37
C ILE A 48 -2.20 7.53 14.32
N SER A 49 -2.20 8.78 14.79
CA SER A 49 -1.00 9.63 14.85
C SER A 49 0.08 9.06 15.78
N LYS A 50 -0.33 8.49 16.91
CA LYS A 50 0.57 7.85 17.86
C LYS A 50 1.20 6.59 17.28
N ALA A 51 0.42 5.77 16.57
CA ALA A 51 0.87 4.57 15.90
C ALA A 51 1.84 4.87 14.76
N TYR A 52 1.49 5.82 13.89
CA TYR A 52 2.37 6.30 12.82
C TYR A 52 3.73 6.74 13.37
N ARG A 53 3.77 7.60 14.39
CA ARG A 53 5.03 8.07 14.99
C ARG A 53 5.87 6.92 15.57
N ARG A 54 5.23 5.92 16.18
CA ARG A 54 5.89 4.72 16.72
C ARG A 54 6.54 3.90 15.60
N LEU A 55 5.80 3.63 14.54
CA LEU A 55 6.23 2.80 13.42
C LEU A 55 7.23 3.53 12.51
N ALA A 56 7.03 4.82 12.24
CA ALA A 56 7.93 5.66 11.48
C ALA A 56 9.34 5.68 12.10
N ARG A 57 9.45 5.79 13.43
CA ARG A 57 10.75 5.68 14.10
C ARG A 57 11.36 4.29 13.99
N LYS A 58 10.54 3.23 14.08
CA LYS A 58 11.01 1.85 13.98
C LYS A 58 11.58 1.52 12.59
N TRP A 59 10.96 2.07 11.54
CA TRP A 59 11.26 1.75 10.15
C TRP A 59 11.97 2.88 9.38
N HIS A 60 12.39 3.95 10.06
CA HIS A 60 13.22 4.97 9.41
C HIS A 60 14.52 4.33 8.90
N PRO A 61 14.94 4.55 7.64
CA PRO A 61 16.10 3.87 7.05
C PRO A 61 17.39 4.09 7.85
N ASP A 62 17.53 5.23 8.53
CA ASP A 62 18.70 5.52 9.38
C ASP A 62 18.83 4.60 10.60
N MET A 63 17.75 3.91 11.01
CA MET A 63 17.79 2.93 12.11
C MET A 63 18.38 1.58 11.69
N HIS A 64 18.66 1.38 10.39
CA HIS A 64 19.11 0.10 9.84
C HIS A 64 20.50 0.23 9.20
N LYS A 65 21.39 -0.73 9.49
CA LYS A 65 22.81 -0.63 9.12
C LYS A 65 23.14 -1.21 7.74
N SER A 66 22.62 -2.39 7.42
CA SER A 66 22.91 -3.05 6.13
C SER A 66 22.04 -2.47 5.01
N SER A 67 22.56 -2.42 3.78
CA SER A 67 21.82 -1.97 2.59
C SER A 67 20.47 -2.68 2.42
N LYS A 68 20.44 -4.02 2.51
CA LYS A 68 19.19 -4.80 2.43
C LYS A 68 18.17 -4.44 3.52
N ALA A 69 18.64 -4.17 4.75
CA ALA A 69 17.75 -3.76 5.84
C ALA A 69 17.21 -2.34 5.63
N LYS A 70 18.03 -1.42 5.11
CA LYS A 70 17.59 -0.06 4.74
C LYS A 70 16.53 -0.10 3.66
N GLU A 71 16.72 -0.90 2.62
CA GLU A 71 15.74 -1.08 1.54
C GLU A 71 14.40 -1.61 2.09
N LYS A 72 14.43 -2.68 2.89
CA LYS A 72 13.23 -3.18 3.56
C LYS A 72 12.56 -2.11 4.41
N ALA A 73 13.34 -1.32 5.14
CA ALA A 73 12.84 -0.27 6.00
C ALA A 73 12.18 0.86 5.20
N THR A 74 12.78 1.28 4.08
CA THR A 74 12.20 2.26 3.16
C THR A 74 10.84 1.78 2.65
N LEU A 75 10.73 0.53 2.20
CA LEU A 75 9.47 -0.03 1.71
C LEU A 75 8.40 -0.05 2.81
N GLN A 76 8.77 -0.45 4.03
CA GLN A 76 7.85 -0.44 5.17
C GLN A 76 7.43 0.98 5.56
N PHE A 77 8.38 1.92 5.59
CA PHE A 77 8.12 3.32 5.90
C PHE A 77 7.14 3.95 4.90
N GLN A 78 7.29 3.67 3.61
CA GLN A 78 6.37 4.13 2.57
C GLN A 78 4.95 3.61 2.80
N LYS A 79 4.79 2.32 3.11
CA LYS A 79 3.48 1.73 3.46
C LYS A 79 2.85 2.40 4.67
N ILE A 80 3.64 2.60 5.73
CA ILE A 80 3.20 3.27 6.97
C ILE A 80 2.78 4.72 6.71
N ALA A 81 3.52 5.45 5.88
CA ALA A 81 3.19 6.83 5.52
C ALA A 81 1.89 6.91 4.72
N ASN A 82 1.70 6.02 3.75
CA ASN A 82 0.49 5.96 2.95
C ASN A 82 -0.73 5.60 3.79
N ALA A 83 -0.64 4.57 4.65
CA ALA A 83 -1.72 4.21 5.58
C ALA A 83 -2.11 5.37 6.50
N TYR A 84 -1.13 6.14 6.98
CA TYR A 84 -1.38 7.33 7.79
C TYR A 84 -2.11 8.42 7.00
N GLU A 85 -1.71 8.67 5.75
CA GLU A 85 -2.36 9.65 4.88
C GLU A 85 -3.84 9.31 4.65
N ILE A 86 -4.14 8.06 4.25
CA ILE A 86 -5.51 7.58 4.03
C ILE A 86 -6.35 7.67 5.30
N LEU A 87 -5.82 7.23 6.45
CA LEU A 87 -6.60 7.11 7.69
C LEU A 87 -6.74 8.42 8.48
N THR A 88 -5.94 9.45 8.18
CA THR A 88 -6.05 10.76 8.85
C THR A 88 -6.89 11.77 8.09
N ASP A 89 -6.99 11.63 6.78
CA ASP A 89 -7.95 12.36 5.97
C ASP A 89 -9.36 11.77 6.13
N GLU A 90 -10.34 12.60 6.48
CA GLU A 90 -11.70 12.12 6.81
C GLU A 90 -12.45 11.61 5.59
N GLU A 91 -12.25 12.23 4.43
CA GLU A 91 -12.90 11.85 3.19
C GLU A 91 -12.30 10.55 2.67
N GLN A 92 -10.97 10.46 2.61
CA GLN A 92 -10.28 9.25 2.18
C GLN A 92 -10.55 8.06 3.12
N ARG A 93 -10.57 8.28 4.44
CA ARG A 93 -10.90 7.22 5.41
C ARG A 93 -12.33 6.72 5.20
N LYS A 94 -13.29 7.62 4.97
CA LYS A 94 -14.68 7.26 4.72
C LYS A 94 -14.83 6.43 3.44
N ASP A 95 -14.18 6.84 2.35
CA ASP A 95 -14.21 6.10 1.09
C ASP A 95 -13.53 4.74 1.23
N TYR A 96 -12.40 4.69 1.94
CA TYR A 96 -11.70 3.45 2.26
C TYR A 96 -12.57 2.50 3.10
N ASP A 97 -13.22 3.03 4.14
CA ASP A 97 -14.16 2.29 4.98
C ASP A 97 -15.36 1.76 4.17
N HIS A 98 -15.90 2.57 3.26
CA HIS A 98 -16.98 2.14 2.37
C HIS A 98 -16.53 1.00 1.44
N MET A 99 -15.33 1.08 0.87
CA MET A 99 -14.77 0.02 0.04
C MET A 99 -14.60 -1.30 0.83
N LEU A 100 -14.15 -1.23 2.08
CA LEU A 100 -14.00 -2.40 2.95
C LEU A 100 -15.35 -3.06 3.28
N ASP A 101 -16.40 -2.26 3.49
CA ASP A 101 -17.74 -2.74 3.80
C ASP A 101 -18.50 -3.27 2.57
N ASN A 102 -18.11 -2.85 1.36
CA ASN A 102 -18.78 -3.19 0.10
C ASN A 102 -17.81 -3.83 -0.91
N PRO A 103 -17.29 -5.04 -0.63
CA PRO A 103 -16.38 -5.70 -1.55
C PRO A 103 -17.12 -6.11 -2.85
N GLY A 104 -16.76 -5.50 -3.98
CA GLY A 104 -17.24 -5.89 -5.31
C GLY A 104 -18.30 -4.98 -5.96
N THR A 105 -18.59 -3.82 -5.36
CA THR A 105 -19.19 -2.68 -6.08
C THR A 105 -18.12 -1.87 -6.80
#